data_AF-A0AAD7CU69-F1
#
_entry.id   AF-A0AAD7CU69-F1
#
_cell.length_a   1.000
_cell.length_b   1.000
_cell.length_c   1.000
_cell.angle_alpha   90.00
_cell.angle_beta   90.00
_cell.angle_gamma   90.00
#
_symmetry.space_group_name_H-M   'P 1'
#
loop_
_entity.id
_entity.type
_entity.pdbx_description
1 polymer ?
#
loop_
_entity_poly.entity_id
_entity_poly.type
_entity_poly.pdbx_seq_one_letter_code
_entity_poly.pdbx_strand_id
1 'polypeptide(L)'
;MYSVNGDVLQPMLSFANPVDVSLEHPVGFDLDDATILQMARSWPRLASLFLEARPLHHIHPRVTLEGVYFLAENCHSLRRLGMTVDVTSVPNIRLDKERRRAAQKRLFTFDVSLSPVTNPGRVAVFLAAIFPELRRIMTFYDNRLYLDDDEHEIGRADVLELHSRWKAVEDVLR
;
A
#
# COMPACT_ATOMS: atom_id res chain seq x y z
N MET A 1 -3.79 -6.82 20.77
CA MET A 1 -4.44 -6.02 19.71
C MET A 1 -5.07 -7.02 18.75
N TYR A 2 -6.34 -6.87 18.39
CA TYR A 2 -7.04 -7.79 17.49
C TYR A 2 -6.91 -7.26 16.07
N SER A 3 -6.58 -8.11 15.12
CA SER A 3 -6.50 -7.82 13.68
C SER A 3 -7.01 -9.04 12.92
N VAL A 4 -7.45 -8.84 11.68
CA VAL A 4 -7.86 -9.97 10.84
C VAL A 4 -6.61 -10.62 10.23
N ASN A 5 -6.37 -11.88 10.58
CA ASN A 5 -5.26 -12.66 10.03
C ASN A 5 -5.48 -12.94 8.53
N GLY A 6 -4.40 -12.94 7.74
CA GLY A 6 -4.43 -13.26 6.31
C GLY A 6 -5.09 -14.60 5.92
N ASP A 7 -5.15 -15.57 6.83
CA ASP A 7 -5.81 -16.87 6.61
C ASP A 7 -7.28 -16.73 6.25
N VAL A 8 -7.96 -15.67 6.71
CA VAL A 8 -9.37 -15.44 6.33
C VAL A 8 -9.53 -15.11 4.85
N LEU A 9 -8.45 -14.71 4.17
CA LEU A 9 -8.46 -14.38 2.74
C LEU A 9 -8.34 -15.63 1.87
N GLN A 10 -7.93 -16.78 2.42
CA GLN A 10 -7.69 -18.02 1.66
C GLN A 10 -8.86 -18.41 0.75
N PRO A 11 -10.14 -18.39 1.20
CA PRO A 11 -11.26 -18.71 0.32
C PRO A 11 -11.36 -17.75 -0.87
N MET A 12 -11.04 -16.47 -0.69
CA MET A 12 -11.11 -15.45 -1.74
C MET A 12 -10.01 -15.59 -2.80
N LEU A 13 -8.90 -16.25 -2.46
CA LEU A 13 -7.82 -16.53 -3.40
C LEU A 13 -8.25 -17.50 -4.51
N SER A 14 -9.36 -18.22 -4.31
CA SER A 14 -9.95 -19.09 -5.34
C SER A 14 -10.73 -18.34 -6.42
N PHE A 15 -11.03 -17.04 -6.22
CA PHE A 15 -11.76 -16.26 -7.20
C PHE A 15 -10.94 -16.08 -8.48
N ALA A 16 -11.48 -16.58 -9.59
CA ALA A 16 -10.84 -16.47 -10.89
C ALA A 16 -11.01 -15.05 -11.44
N ASN A 17 -9.92 -14.26 -11.41
CA ASN A 17 -9.80 -12.94 -12.04
C ASN A 17 -10.55 -11.77 -11.38
N PRO A 18 -10.44 -11.53 -10.06
CA PRO A 18 -10.94 -10.28 -9.52
C PRO A 18 -10.18 -9.10 -10.16
N VAL A 19 -10.95 -8.08 -10.54
CA VAL A 19 -10.44 -6.84 -11.12
C VAL A 19 -10.35 -5.76 -10.05
N ASP A 20 -11.32 -5.71 -9.14
CA ASP A 20 -11.35 -4.77 -8.03
C ASP A 20 -11.62 -5.55 -6.74
N VAL A 21 -10.73 -5.40 -5.77
CA VAL A 21 -10.87 -5.96 -4.42
C VAL A 21 -10.79 -4.79 -3.45
N SER A 22 -11.87 -4.57 -2.70
CA SER A 22 -11.89 -3.64 -1.57
C SER A 22 -12.37 -4.41 -0.35
N LEU A 23 -11.53 -4.43 0.69
CA LEU A 23 -11.82 -5.06 1.96
C LEU A 23 -11.64 -4.02 3.05
N GLU A 24 -12.68 -3.82 3.83
CA GLU A 24 -12.68 -2.93 4.99
C GLU A 24 -12.93 -3.76 6.23
N HIS A 25 -12.11 -3.56 7.26
CA HIS A 25 -12.38 -4.12 8.57
C HIS A 25 -12.07 -3.10 9.67
N PRO A 26 -12.93 -2.93 10.70
CA PRO A 26 -12.72 -1.94 11.75
C PRO A 26 -11.37 -2.07 12.45
N VAL A 27 -10.89 -3.31 12.63
CA VAL A 27 -9.58 -3.57 13.24
C VAL A 27 -8.46 -3.84 12.23
N GLY A 28 -8.68 -3.58 10.94
CA GLY A 28 -7.69 -3.80 9.90
C GLY A 28 -7.25 -5.26 9.70
N PHE A 29 -6.17 -5.41 8.94
CA PHE A 29 -5.61 -6.70 8.54
C PHE A 29 -4.17 -6.83 9.02
N ASP A 30 -3.82 -8.00 9.55
CA ASP A 30 -2.43 -8.40 9.83
C ASP A 30 -1.96 -9.30 8.69
N LEU A 31 -1.38 -8.65 7.68
CA LEU A 31 -0.82 -9.28 6.50
C LEU A 31 0.69 -9.05 6.48
N ASP A 32 1.40 -10.01 5.91
CA ASP A 32 2.82 -9.91 5.61
C ASP A 32 3.09 -10.06 4.11
N ASP A 33 4.36 -9.89 3.72
CA ASP A 33 4.79 -9.94 2.32
C ASP A 33 4.48 -11.30 1.67
N ALA A 34 4.51 -12.40 2.42
CA ALA A 34 4.17 -13.73 1.93
C ALA A 34 2.69 -13.84 1.56
N THR A 35 1.82 -13.26 2.40
CA THR A 35 0.38 -13.19 2.14
C THR A 35 0.09 -12.33 0.90
N ILE A 36 0.74 -11.17 0.78
CA ILE A 36 0.60 -10.29 -0.39
C ILE A 36 1.08 -10.98 -1.67
N LEU A 37 2.19 -11.72 -1.63
CA LEU A 37 2.64 -12.52 -2.78
C LEU A 37 1.60 -13.56 -3.21
N GLN A 38 0.97 -14.24 -2.24
CA GLN A 38 -0.07 -15.23 -2.54
C GLN A 38 -1.29 -14.55 -3.20
N MET A 39 -1.71 -13.39 -2.69
CA MET A 39 -2.78 -12.58 -3.30
C MET A 39 -2.42 -12.15 -4.73
N ALA A 40 -1.21 -11.62 -4.93
CA ALA A 40 -0.75 -11.11 -6.22
C ALA A 40 -0.73 -12.21 -7.30
N ARG A 41 -0.30 -13.43 -6.93
CA ARG A 41 -0.28 -14.60 -7.83
C ARG A 41 -1.67 -15.13 -8.13
N SER A 42 -2.57 -15.08 -7.15
CA SER A 42 -3.95 -15.55 -7.31
C SER A 42 -4.76 -14.59 -8.19
N TRP A 43 -4.41 -13.29 -8.19
CA TRP A 43 -5.16 -12.24 -8.86
C TRP A 43 -4.31 -11.45 -9.87
N PRO A 44 -3.80 -12.09 -10.94
CA PRO A 44 -2.91 -11.44 -11.91
C PRO A 44 -3.59 -10.33 -12.73
N ARG A 45 -4.94 -10.31 -12.76
CA ARG A 45 -5.75 -9.30 -13.47
C ARG A 45 -6.21 -8.14 -12.58
N LEU A 46 -5.77 -8.11 -11.32
CA LEU A 46 -6.14 -7.08 -10.36
C LEU A 46 -5.80 -5.68 -10.90
N ALA A 47 -6.81 -4.80 -10.88
CA ALA A 47 -6.73 -3.41 -11.29
C ALA A 47 -6.85 -2.45 -10.10
N SER A 48 -7.57 -2.84 -9.04
CA SER A 48 -7.62 -2.08 -7.80
C SER A 48 -7.55 -3.00 -6.59
N LEU A 49 -6.73 -2.63 -5.61
CA LEU A 49 -6.68 -3.28 -4.30
C LEU A 49 -6.79 -2.21 -3.22
N PHE A 50 -7.79 -2.33 -2.35
CA PHE A 50 -7.95 -1.51 -1.15
C PHE A 50 -8.11 -2.42 0.07
N LEU A 51 -7.23 -2.23 1.05
CA LEU A 51 -7.20 -2.94 2.33
C LEU A 51 -7.30 -1.87 3.42
N GLU A 52 -8.53 -1.53 3.76
CA GLU A 52 -8.87 -0.42 4.64
C GLU A 52 -9.00 -0.90 6.08
N ALA A 53 -8.42 -0.12 6.99
CA ALA A 53 -8.48 -0.31 8.43
C ALA A 53 -8.99 0.98 9.07
N ARG A 54 -9.78 0.90 10.15
CA ARG A 54 -10.05 2.12 10.91
C ARG A 54 -8.78 2.61 11.59
N PRO A 55 -8.60 3.94 11.69
CA PRO A 55 -7.36 4.56 12.13
C PRO A 55 -7.07 4.32 13.62
N LEU A 56 -8.08 3.92 14.39
CA LEU A 56 -8.08 3.84 15.86
C LEU A 56 -7.10 2.80 16.44
N HIS A 57 -6.45 1.99 15.60
CA HIS A 57 -5.56 0.94 16.04
C HIS A 57 -4.16 1.14 15.45
N HIS A 58 -3.16 1.31 16.33
CA HIS A 58 -1.73 1.34 16.00
C HIS A 58 -1.24 -0.03 15.53
N ILE A 59 -1.78 -0.52 14.43
CA ILE A 59 -1.30 -1.74 13.78
C ILE A 59 -0.02 -1.33 13.08
N HIS A 60 1.08 -1.90 13.55
CA HIS A 60 2.34 -1.79 12.85
C HIS A 60 2.23 -2.68 11.61
N PRO A 61 2.20 -2.11 10.39
CA PRO A 61 2.09 -2.91 9.19
C PRO A 61 3.26 -3.88 9.13
N ARG A 62 2.99 -5.15 8.78
CA ARG A 62 4.03 -6.15 8.52
C ARG A 62 4.34 -6.30 7.04
N VAL A 63 3.46 -5.79 6.18
CA VAL A 63 3.74 -5.65 4.75
C VAL A 63 4.78 -4.56 4.56
N THR A 64 5.84 -4.85 3.82
CA THR A 64 6.90 -3.90 3.49
C THR A 64 6.82 -3.49 2.02
N LEU A 65 7.79 -2.70 1.56
CA LEU A 65 7.98 -2.42 0.13
C LEU A 65 8.26 -3.67 -0.71
N GLU A 66 8.67 -4.79 -0.10
CA GLU A 66 8.81 -6.07 -0.80
C GLU A 66 7.44 -6.66 -1.19
N GLY A 67 6.44 -6.61 -0.31
CA GLY A 67 5.06 -6.97 -0.65
C GLY A 67 4.49 -6.12 -1.77
N VAL A 68 4.75 -4.80 -1.72
CA VAL A 68 4.37 -3.86 -2.80
C VAL A 68 5.04 -4.23 -4.12
N TYR A 69 6.30 -4.67 -4.08
CA TYR A 69 7.01 -5.16 -5.25
C TYR A 69 6.35 -6.40 -5.86
N PHE A 70 5.90 -7.36 -5.04
CA PHE A 70 5.21 -8.55 -5.54
C PHE A 70 3.90 -8.21 -6.28
N LEU A 71 3.18 -7.18 -5.84
CA LEU A 71 2.03 -6.66 -6.58
C LEU A 71 2.45 -6.08 -7.93
N ALA A 72 3.56 -5.33 -7.98
CA ALA A 72 4.09 -4.79 -9.24
C ALA A 72 4.46 -5.90 -10.23
N GLU A 73 5.12 -6.96 -9.75
CA GLU A 73 5.62 -8.08 -10.55
C GLU A 73 4.50 -8.99 -11.09
N ASN A 74 3.41 -9.16 -10.34
CA ASN A 74 2.36 -10.12 -10.70
C ASN A 74 1.07 -9.45 -11.24
N CYS A 75 0.74 -8.23 -10.79
CA CYS A 75 -0.50 -7.52 -11.14
C CYS A 75 -0.27 -6.40 -12.17
N HIS A 76 -0.04 -6.79 -13.42
CA HIS A 76 0.29 -5.86 -14.52
C HIS A 76 -0.85 -4.89 -14.91
N SER A 77 -2.07 -5.13 -14.43
CA SER A 77 -3.22 -4.24 -14.65
C SER A 77 -3.52 -3.29 -13.49
N LEU A 78 -2.75 -3.36 -12.40
CA LEU A 78 -2.95 -2.58 -11.19
C LEU A 78 -2.90 -1.07 -11.50
N ARG A 79 -3.90 -0.34 -11.04
CA ARG A 79 -4.13 1.08 -11.30
C ARG A 79 -4.23 1.89 -10.01
N ARG A 80 -4.86 1.29 -9.00
CA ARG A 80 -5.02 1.88 -7.66
C ARG A 80 -4.62 0.86 -6.60
N LEU A 81 -3.84 1.31 -5.63
CA LEU A 81 -3.46 0.53 -4.47
C LEU A 81 -3.78 1.35 -3.23
N GLY A 82 -4.41 0.74 -2.23
CA GLY A 82 -4.66 1.34 -0.94
C GLY A 82 -4.38 0.33 0.16
N MET A 83 -3.35 0.59 0.98
CA MET A 83 -3.01 -0.26 2.12
C MET A 83 -1.97 0.43 3.00
N THR A 84 -1.92 0.03 4.27
CA THR A 84 -0.84 0.45 5.18
C THR A 84 0.37 -0.47 5.00
N VAL A 85 1.56 0.13 4.82
CA VAL A 85 2.83 -0.56 4.58
C VAL A 85 3.92 -0.01 5.52
N ASP A 86 4.81 -0.87 5.97
CA ASP A 86 6.02 -0.46 6.68
C ASP A 86 7.06 -0.01 5.67
N VAL A 87 7.33 1.30 5.69
CA VAL A 87 8.29 1.96 4.82
C VAL A 87 9.44 2.58 5.62
N THR A 88 9.71 2.03 6.81
CA THR A 88 10.86 2.42 7.63
C THR A 88 12.17 1.88 7.06
N SER A 89 12.11 0.82 6.25
CA SER A 89 13.23 0.26 5.51
C SER A 89 12.91 0.14 4.02
N VAL A 90 13.92 0.37 3.17
CA VAL A 90 13.82 0.16 1.73
C VAL A 90 14.58 -1.13 1.41
N PRO A 91 13.92 -2.13 0.81
CA PRO A 91 14.56 -3.42 0.57
C PRO A 91 15.67 -3.25 -0.46
N ASN A 92 16.75 -4.02 -0.29
CA ASN A 92 17.87 -4.03 -1.25
C ASN A 92 17.53 -4.93 -2.45
N ILE A 93 16.41 -4.64 -3.12
CA ILE A 93 16.02 -5.35 -4.33
C ILE A 93 16.90 -4.80 -5.45
N ARG A 94 17.76 -5.67 -5.98
CA ARG A 94 18.52 -5.37 -7.20
C ARG A 94 17.55 -5.32 -8.38
N LEU A 95 17.02 -4.14 -8.64
CA LEU A 95 16.32 -3.84 -9.88
C LEU A 95 17.34 -3.78 -11.01
N ASP A 96 17.69 -4.95 -11.55
CA ASP A 96 18.50 -5.07 -12.75
C ASP A 96 17.76 -4.48 -13.97
N LYS A 97 18.43 -4.46 -15.13
CA LYS A 97 17.87 -3.87 -16.34
C LYS A 97 16.59 -4.57 -16.81
N GLU A 98 16.43 -5.87 -16.56
CA GLU A 98 15.26 -6.62 -17.00
C GLU A 98 14.07 -6.35 -16.09
N ARG A 99 14.27 -6.37 -14.76
CA ARG A 99 13.23 -6.04 -13.78
C ARG A 99 12.74 -4.60 -13.92
N ARG A 100 13.62 -3.65 -14.26
CA ARG A 100 13.22 -2.26 -14.58
C ARG A 100 12.38 -2.17 -15.87
N ARG A 101 12.65 -3.01 -16.87
CA ARG A 101 11.83 -3.07 -18.09
C ARG A 101 10.46 -3.67 -17.84
N ALA A 102 10.38 -4.61 -16.90
CA ALA A 102 9.15 -5.22 -16.41
C ALA A 102 8.41 -4.35 -15.37
N ALA A 103 8.83 -3.08 -15.16
CA ALA A 103 8.15 -2.19 -14.24
C ALA A 103 6.65 -2.06 -14.59
N GLN A 104 5.85 -1.91 -13.55
CA GLN A 104 4.40 -1.85 -13.64
C GLN A 104 4.00 -0.41 -13.99
N LYS A 105 3.47 -0.18 -15.19
CA LYS A 105 3.27 1.17 -15.75
C LYS A 105 1.84 1.70 -15.63
N ARG A 106 0.98 1.04 -14.87
CA ARG A 106 -0.45 1.38 -14.82
C ARG A 106 -0.88 1.94 -13.48
N LEU A 107 -0.12 1.70 -12.41
CA LEU A 107 -0.40 2.26 -11.10
C LEU A 107 -0.19 3.76 -11.16
N PHE A 108 -1.24 4.54 -10.89
CA PHE A 108 -1.18 5.99 -10.89
C PHE A 108 -1.54 6.61 -9.53
N THR A 109 -2.21 5.85 -8.66
CA THR A 109 -2.55 6.25 -7.29
C THR A 109 -2.13 5.17 -6.30
N PHE A 110 -1.41 5.58 -5.26
CA PHE A 110 -1.11 4.77 -4.08
C PHE A 110 -1.59 5.49 -2.81
N ASP A 111 -2.60 4.93 -2.17
CA ASP A 111 -3.03 5.32 -0.84
C ASP A 111 -2.23 4.52 0.21
N VAL A 112 -1.44 5.25 0.98
CA VAL A 112 -0.56 4.70 2.02
C VAL A 112 -1.16 4.89 3.41
N SER A 113 -2.35 5.49 3.53
CA SER A 113 -3.06 5.66 4.81
C SER A 113 -2.16 6.25 5.91
N LEU A 114 -1.85 5.48 6.98
CA LEU A 114 -0.97 5.88 8.09
C LEU A 114 0.41 5.19 8.04
N SER A 115 0.88 4.82 6.84
CA SER A 115 2.16 4.12 6.65
C SER A 115 3.34 4.91 7.21
N PRO A 116 4.17 4.33 8.09
CA PRO A 116 5.38 4.98 8.57
C PRO A 116 6.41 5.09 7.43
N VAL A 117 7.02 6.26 7.30
CA VAL A 117 8.09 6.52 6.31
C VAL A 117 9.27 7.23 6.99
N THR A 118 10.47 6.68 6.85
CA THR A 118 11.69 7.24 7.47
C THR A 118 12.58 7.98 6.48
N ASN A 119 12.66 7.54 5.23
CA ASN A 119 13.48 8.17 4.20
C ASN A 119 12.69 8.41 2.91
N PRO A 120 11.98 9.56 2.81
CA PRO A 120 11.13 9.86 1.66
C PRO A 120 11.85 9.76 0.31
N GLY A 121 13.09 10.24 0.22
CA GLY A 121 13.86 10.21 -1.03
C GLY A 121 14.19 8.80 -1.52
N ARG A 122 14.65 7.91 -0.62
CA ARG A 122 14.91 6.50 -0.99
C ARG A 122 13.64 5.76 -1.39
N VAL A 123 12.54 6.03 -0.69
CA VAL A 123 11.22 5.45 -0.98
C VAL A 123 10.73 5.92 -2.34
N ALA A 124 10.85 7.22 -2.67
CA ALA A 124 10.47 7.75 -3.96
C ALA A 124 11.26 7.09 -5.11
N VAL A 125 12.58 6.95 -4.97
CA VAL A 125 13.43 6.26 -5.96
C VAL A 125 12.99 4.81 -6.16
N PHE A 126 12.68 4.10 -5.08
CA PHE A 126 12.19 2.73 -5.14
C PHE A 126 10.83 2.65 -5.86
N LEU A 127 9.86 3.47 -5.45
CA LEU A 127 8.52 3.51 -6.04
C LEU A 127 8.57 3.92 -7.52
N ALA A 128 9.35 4.93 -7.90
CA ALA A 128 9.53 5.34 -9.29
C ALA A 128 10.11 4.22 -10.17
N ALA A 129 10.97 3.36 -9.58
CA ALA A 129 11.58 2.27 -10.32
C ALA A 129 10.62 1.10 -10.60
N ILE A 130 9.62 0.88 -9.73
CA ILE A 130 8.64 -0.21 -9.88
C ILE A 130 7.30 0.26 -10.46
N PHE A 131 6.95 1.54 -10.25
CA PHE A 131 5.74 2.23 -10.72
C PHE A 131 6.09 3.59 -11.37
N PRO A 132 6.67 3.59 -12.58
CA PRO A 132 7.11 4.83 -13.24
C PRO A 132 5.99 5.82 -13.58
N GLU A 133 4.73 5.39 -13.58
CA GLU A 133 3.56 6.25 -13.84
C GLU A 133 2.80 6.64 -12.57
N LEU A 134 3.36 6.36 -11.38
CA LEU A 134 2.77 6.76 -10.10
C LEU A 134 2.87 8.28 -9.94
N ARG A 135 1.71 8.95 -9.85
CA ARG A 135 1.64 10.43 -9.81
C ARG A 135 0.99 10.99 -8.56
N ARG A 136 0.27 10.14 -7.81
CA ARG A 136 -0.51 10.57 -6.66
C ARG A 136 -0.28 9.63 -5.50
N ILE A 137 0.13 10.21 -4.37
CA ILE A 137 0.17 9.54 -3.08
C ILE A 137 -0.92 10.13 -2.21
N MET A 138 -1.82 9.27 -1.74
CA MET A 138 -2.89 9.62 -0.82
C MET A 138 -2.54 9.10 0.57
N THR A 139 -2.91 9.85 1.59
CA THR A 139 -2.74 9.46 2.98
C THR A 139 -4.08 9.50 3.70
N PHE A 140 -4.11 9.00 4.92
CA PHE A 140 -5.31 9.10 5.75
C PHE A 140 -5.83 10.54 5.88
N TYR A 141 -4.93 11.53 5.89
CA TYR A 141 -5.31 12.95 5.94
C TYR A 141 -6.07 13.40 4.67
N ASP A 142 -5.69 12.91 3.50
CA ASP A 142 -6.33 13.24 2.21
C ASP A 142 -7.74 12.61 2.09
N ASN A 143 -7.96 11.45 2.72
CA ASN A 143 -9.23 10.69 2.69
C ASN A 143 -10.28 11.16 3.70
N ARG A 144 -10.06 12.27 4.42
CA ARG A 144 -10.95 12.81 5.48
C ARG A 144 -12.36 13.24 5.03
N LEU A 145 -12.81 12.84 3.85
CA LEU A 145 -14.18 13.01 3.39
C LEU A 145 -15.17 11.97 3.96
N TYR A 146 -14.73 11.03 4.81
CA TYR A 146 -15.55 9.90 5.31
C TYR A 146 -15.55 9.67 6.82
N LEU A 147 -15.01 10.59 7.62
CA LEU A 147 -15.08 10.46 9.08
C LEU A 147 -16.25 11.32 9.57
N ASP A 148 -17.32 10.68 10.02
CA ASP A 148 -18.30 11.33 10.89
C ASP A 148 -17.55 11.99 12.06
N ASP A 149 -18.00 13.19 12.47
CA ASP A 149 -17.35 14.12 13.41
C ASP A 149 -16.99 13.56 14.81
N ASP A 150 -17.24 12.28 15.09
CA ASP A 150 -17.20 11.69 16.42
C ASP A 150 -15.92 10.88 16.78
N GLU A 151 -15.00 10.57 15.85
CA GLU A 151 -13.81 9.76 16.19
C GLU A 151 -12.60 10.58 16.66
N HIS A 152 -12.24 10.31 17.93
CA HIS A 152 -11.24 10.95 18.77
C HIS A 152 -9.80 10.94 18.21
N GLU A 153 -9.12 12.08 18.42
CA GLU A 153 -7.74 12.23 18.91
C GLU A 153 -6.68 11.15 18.60
N ILE A 154 -6.57 10.66 17.36
CA ILE A 154 -5.22 10.30 16.90
C ILE A 154 -4.43 11.60 16.89
N GLY A 155 -3.27 11.61 17.55
CA GLY A 155 -2.38 12.77 17.67
C GLY A 155 -2.25 13.47 16.32
N ARG A 156 -3.00 14.58 16.14
CA ARG A 156 -3.10 15.27 14.85
C ARG A 156 -1.71 15.63 14.31
N ALA A 157 -0.77 15.90 15.22
CA ALA A 157 0.63 16.18 14.91
C ALA A 157 1.33 15.02 14.20
N ASP A 158 1.24 13.79 14.73
CA ASP A 158 1.92 12.62 14.14
C ASP A 158 1.34 12.29 12.76
N VAL A 159 0.01 12.40 12.61
CA VAL A 159 -0.67 12.20 11.31
C VAL A 159 -0.27 13.27 10.30
N LEU A 160 -0.17 14.52 10.73
CA LEU A 160 0.29 15.64 9.87
C LEU A 160 1.76 15.48 9.49
N GLU A 161 2.61 15.00 10.40
CA GLU A 161 4.02 14.72 10.10
C GLU A 161 4.15 13.60 9.06
N LEU A 162 3.45 12.48 9.25
CA LEU A 162 3.41 11.39 8.27
C LEU A 162 2.90 11.88 6.91
N HIS A 163 1.82 12.68 6.91
CA HIS A 163 1.31 13.30 5.70
C HIS A 163 2.38 14.15 4.99
N SER A 164 3.06 15.03 5.72
CA SER A 164 4.12 15.88 5.17
C SER A 164 5.27 15.05 4.57
N ARG A 165 5.69 13.97 5.25
CA ARG A 165 6.74 13.08 4.74
C ARG A 165 6.31 12.39 3.45
N TRP A 166 5.06 11.96 3.33
CA TRP A 166 4.54 11.36 2.10
C TRP A 166 4.36 12.36 0.96
N LYS A 167 4.04 13.62 1.25
CA LYS A 167 4.08 14.67 0.22
C LYS A 167 5.49 14.91 -0.31
N ALA A 168 6.52 14.83 0.54
CA ALA A 168 7.90 14.86 0.07
C ALA A 168 8.26 13.66 -0.84
N VAL A 169 7.65 12.49 -0.64
CA VAL A 169 7.79 11.35 -1.59
C VAL A 169 7.13 11.69 -2.92
N GLU A 170 5.89 12.20 -2.89
CA GLU A 170 5.12 12.56 -4.08
C GLU A 170 5.84 13.63 -4.93
N ASP A 171 6.45 14.62 -4.28
CA ASP A 171 7.18 15.69 -4.97
C ASP A 171 8.41 15.17 -5.74
N VAL A 172 9.06 14.09 -5.26
CA VAL A 172 10.21 13.46 -5.95
C VAL A 172 9.76 12.57 -7.11
N LEU A 173 8.50 12.14 -7.14
CA LEU A 173 7.93 11.36 -8.25
C LEU A 173 7.58 12.23 -9.47
N ARG A 174 7.56 13.56 -9.33
CA ARG A 174 7.23 14.54 -10.39
C ARG A 174 8.46 15.07 -11.10
#